data_AF-A0AAW2V2M3-F1
#
_entry.id   AF-A0AAW2V2M3-F1
#
_cell.length_a   1.000
_cell.length_b   1.000
_cell.length_c   1.000
_cell.angle_alpha   90.00
_cell.angle_beta   90.00
_cell.angle_gamma   90.00
#
_symmetry.space_group_name_H-M   'P 1'
#
loop_
_entity.id
_entity.type
_entity.pdbx_description
1 polymer ?
#
loop_
_entity_poly.entity_id
_entity_poly.type
_entity_poly.pdbx_seq_one_letter_code
_entity_poly.pdbx_strand_id
1 'polypeptide(L)'
;MDSEHLEDGLTDEDRRSLCIMSTLEEVREAVFRIDPDSVAGPDGFRAVLFHTCWEIISEDVFGAVTEFFRGVKMPKGFTASTIFLIPKTASPTCWSEYRPISLCNVTNKICTKLMTFRLGHVLS
;
A
#
# COMPACT_ATOMS: atom_id res chain seq x y z
N MET A 1 -24.31 31.90 -8.08
CA MET A 1 -23.35 31.63 -9.16
C MET A 1 -22.78 30.25 -8.88
N ASP A 2 -23.64 29.28 -9.19
CA ASP A 2 -23.40 27.90 -9.58
C ASP A 2 -22.33 27.14 -8.80
N SER A 3 -22.70 26.73 -7.59
CA SER A 3 -22.18 25.49 -7.00
C SER A 3 -22.66 24.35 -7.88
N GLU A 4 -21.83 23.96 -8.85
CA GLU A 4 -21.99 22.75 -9.65
C GLU A 4 -22.40 21.59 -8.72
N HIS A 5 -23.59 21.06 -8.98
CA HIS A 5 -24.01 19.76 -8.49
C HIS A 5 -23.07 18.72 -9.09
N LEU A 6 -21.97 18.44 -8.39
CA LEU A 6 -21.28 17.18 -8.54
C LEU A 6 -22.25 16.13 -7.98
N GLU A 7 -22.96 15.41 -8.83
CA GLU A 7 -23.66 14.21 -8.39
C GLU A 7 -22.62 13.31 -7.73
N ASP A 8 -22.69 13.26 -6.40
CA ASP A 8 -21.76 12.54 -5.54
C ASP A 8 -21.98 11.05 -5.80
N GLY A 9 -21.21 10.48 -6.74
CA GLY A 9 -21.31 9.08 -7.14
C GLY A 9 -20.94 8.08 -6.03
N LEU A 10 -20.67 8.57 -4.83
CA LEU A 10 -20.37 7.80 -3.63
C LEU A 10 -21.49 7.97 -2.62
N THR A 11 -22.03 6.87 -2.13
CA THR A 11 -22.97 6.91 -1.01
C THR A 11 -22.27 7.37 0.27
N ASP A 12 -23.04 7.83 1.26
CA ASP A 12 -22.49 8.11 2.60
C ASP A 12 -21.89 6.86 3.25
N GLU A 13 -22.35 5.67 2.87
CA GLU A 13 -21.77 4.41 3.30
C GLU A 13 -20.38 4.20 2.68
N ASP A 14 -20.22 4.45 1.38
CA ASP A 14 -18.93 4.33 0.70
C ASP A 14 -17.89 5.29 1.28
N ARG A 15 -18.30 6.54 1.57
CA ARG A 15 -17.42 7.51 2.22
C ARG A 15 -16.97 7.06 3.59
N ARG A 16 -17.88 6.47 4.38
CA ARG A 16 -17.55 5.97 5.73
C ARG A 16 -16.66 4.73 5.67
N SER A 17 -16.92 3.81 4.76
CA SER A 17 -16.15 2.57 4.63
C SER A 17 -14.70 2.82 4.19
N LEU A 18 -14.45 3.85 3.38
CA LEU A 18 -13.10 4.26 2.98
C LEU A 18 -12.32 4.90 4.14
N CYS A 19 -12.99 5.65 5.01
CA CYS A 19 -12.37 6.49 6.05
C CYS A 19 -12.29 5.84 7.44
N ILE A 20 -12.95 4.70 7.66
CA ILE A 20 -12.95 4.04 8.98
C ILE A 20 -11.53 3.57 9.36
N MET A 21 -11.19 3.57 10.65
CA MET A 21 -9.90 3.03 11.09
C MET A 21 -9.84 1.52 10.84
N SER A 22 -8.70 1.05 10.33
CA SER A 22 -8.48 -0.39 10.12
C SER A 22 -8.42 -1.13 11.46
N THR A 23 -8.96 -2.34 11.48
CA THR A 23 -8.82 -3.29 12.58
C THR A 23 -7.51 -4.08 12.47
N LEU A 24 -7.04 -4.67 13.57
CA LEU A 24 -5.86 -5.53 13.55
C LEU A 24 -6.03 -6.71 12.57
N GLU A 25 -7.23 -7.27 12.46
CA GLU A 25 -7.51 -8.36 11.52
C GLU A 25 -7.44 -7.90 10.06
N GLU A 26 -7.97 -6.72 9.72
CA GLU A 26 -7.80 -6.16 8.37
C GLU A 26 -6.32 -5.94 8.03
N VAL A 27 -5.54 -5.41 8.99
CA VAL A 27 -4.09 -5.22 8.80
C VAL A 27 -3.39 -6.56 8.60
N ARG A 28 -3.74 -7.58 9.41
CA ARG A 28 -3.24 -8.95 9.26
C ARG A 28 -3.57 -9.49 7.88
N GLU A 29 -4.82 -9.40 7.44
CA GLU A 29 -5.21 -9.85 6.11
C GLU A 29 -4.39 -9.16 5.02
N ALA A 30 -4.22 -7.84 5.11
CA ALA A 30 -3.42 -7.08 4.17
C ALA A 30 -1.96 -7.55 4.10
N VAL A 31 -1.34 -7.83 5.26
CA VAL A 31 0.02 -8.38 5.38
C VAL A 31 0.12 -9.74 4.68
N PHE A 32 -0.80 -10.66 4.99
CA PHE A 32 -0.78 -12.03 4.48
C PHE A 32 -1.18 -12.13 3.00
N ARG A 33 -1.79 -11.09 2.42
CA ARG A 33 -2.05 -10.98 0.97
C ARG A 33 -0.87 -10.42 0.17
N ILE A 34 0.23 -10.05 0.81
CA ILE A 34 1.49 -9.70 0.14
C ILE A 34 2.26 -10.99 -0.08
N ASP A 35 2.75 -11.19 -1.30
CA ASP A 35 3.58 -12.34 -1.66
C ASP A 35 4.83 -12.40 -0.74
N PRO A 36 5.00 -13.46 0.07
CA PRO A 36 6.13 -13.59 1.00
C PRO A 36 7.47 -13.55 0.28
N ASP A 37 7.51 -13.99 -0.98
CA ASP A 37 8.72 -14.05 -1.78
C ASP A 37 9.06 -12.74 -2.50
N SER A 38 8.18 -11.74 -2.42
CA SER A 38 8.41 -10.44 -3.04
C SER A 38 9.72 -9.79 -2.59
N VAL A 39 10.31 -9.03 -3.53
CA VAL A 39 11.58 -8.33 -3.31
C VAL A 39 11.40 -7.24 -2.25
N ALA A 40 12.41 -7.12 -1.38
CA ALA A 40 12.48 -6.08 -0.36
C ALA A 40 12.52 -4.68 -0.98
N GLY A 41 12.06 -3.70 -0.21
CA GLY A 41 12.28 -2.29 -0.53
C GLY A 41 13.68 -1.82 -0.11
N PRO A 42 13.92 -0.49 -0.14
CA PRO A 42 15.15 0.12 0.35
C PRO A 42 15.54 -0.25 1.79
N ASP A 43 14.59 -0.66 2.63
CA ASP A 43 14.84 -1.07 4.02
C ASP A 43 15.42 -2.49 4.17
N GLY A 44 15.43 -3.28 3.08
CA GLY A 44 15.93 -4.65 3.08
C GLY A 44 14.98 -5.68 3.69
N PHE A 45 13.79 -5.28 4.15
CA PHE A 45 12.82 -6.21 4.74
C PHE A 45 11.90 -6.83 3.68
N ARG A 46 11.81 -8.15 3.68
CA ARG A 46 10.91 -8.94 2.82
C ARG A 46 9.61 -9.27 3.54
N ALA A 47 8.55 -9.53 2.78
CA ALA A 47 7.24 -9.86 3.35
C ALA A 47 7.24 -11.14 4.21
N VAL A 48 8.09 -12.11 3.90
CA VAL A 48 8.28 -13.32 4.73
C VAL A 48 8.63 -13.02 6.19
N LEU A 49 9.35 -11.93 6.47
CA LEU A 49 9.64 -11.51 7.84
C LEU A 49 8.34 -11.16 8.59
N PHE A 50 7.45 -10.42 7.94
CA PHE A 50 6.18 -10.00 8.53
C PHE A 50 5.23 -11.17 8.77
N HIS A 51 5.25 -12.17 7.88
CA HIS A 51 4.46 -13.38 8.04
C HIS A 51 5.00 -14.24 9.18
N THR A 52 6.32 -14.45 9.22
CA THR A 52 6.98 -15.35 10.18
C THR A 52 6.99 -14.78 11.59
N CYS A 53 7.23 -13.47 11.72
CA CYS A 53 7.34 -12.80 13.00
C CYS A 53 6.04 -12.10 13.43
N TRP A 54 4.90 -12.41 12.80
CA TRP A 54 3.64 -11.68 13.03
C TRP A 54 3.29 -11.56 14.52
N GLU A 55 3.36 -12.66 15.28
CA GLU A 55 3.07 -12.68 16.72
C GLU A 55 3.97 -11.77 17.57
N ILE A 56 5.12 -11.35 17.02
CA ILE A 56 6.08 -10.46 17.68
C ILE A 56 5.86 -9.00 17.28
N ILE A 57 5.56 -8.75 15.99
CA ILE A 57 5.57 -7.39 15.42
C ILE A 57 4.17 -6.83 15.11
N SER A 58 3.11 -7.61 15.32
CA SER A 58 1.74 -7.27 14.91
C SER A 58 1.29 -5.91 15.45
N GLU A 59 1.54 -5.65 16.72
CA GLU A 59 1.17 -4.38 17.39
C GLU A 59 1.96 -3.19 16.83
N ASP A 60 3.25 -3.35 16.54
CA ASP A 60 4.06 -2.28 15.94
C ASP A 60 3.60 -1.95 14.51
N VAL A 61 3.31 -2.99 13.72
CA VAL A 61 2.80 -2.85 12.36
C VAL A 61 1.41 -2.18 12.39
N PHE A 62 0.54 -2.63 13.29
CA PHE A 62 -0.78 -2.05 13.48
C PHE A 62 -0.71 -0.59 13.92
N GLY A 63 0.19 -0.26 14.84
CA GLY A 63 0.47 1.12 15.27
C GLY A 63 0.90 2.00 14.10
N ALA A 64 1.86 1.55 13.30
CA ALA A 64 2.35 2.30 12.14
C ALA A 64 1.26 2.54 11.08
N VAL A 65 0.44 1.52 10.79
CA VAL A 65 -0.69 1.64 9.86
C VAL A 65 -1.74 2.61 10.41
N THR A 66 -2.04 2.52 11.70
CA THR A 66 -2.98 3.40 12.39
C THR A 66 -2.51 4.86 12.33
N GLU A 67 -1.23 5.12 12.60
CA GLU A 67 -0.64 6.46 12.49
C GLU A 67 -0.71 7.01 11.06
N PHE A 68 -0.42 6.16 10.06
CA PHE A 68 -0.56 6.53 8.65
C PHE A 68 -1.98 7.00 8.32
N PHE A 69 -3.02 6.24 8.69
CA PHE A 69 -4.42 6.61 8.43
C PHE A 69 -4.91 7.80 9.26
N ARG A 70 -4.29 8.08 10.41
CA ARG A 70 -4.53 9.29 11.20
C ARG A 70 -3.86 10.54 10.62
N GLY A 71 -3.07 10.42 9.55
CA GLY A 71 -2.35 11.54 8.95
C GLY A 71 -1.14 11.98 9.78
N VAL A 72 -0.61 11.12 10.65
CA VAL A 72 0.62 11.40 11.39
C VAL A 72 1.79 11.46 10.40
N LYS A 73 2.73 12.38 10.64
CA LYS A 73 3.89 12.55 9.77
C LYS A 73 4.81 11.33 9.86
N MET A 74 4.82 10.52 8.81
CA MET A 74 5.67 9.33 8.75
C MET A 74 7.16 9.68 8.55
N PRO A 75 8.08 8.81 9.02
CA PRO A 75 9.50 8.94 8.72
C PRO A 75 9.75 8.96 7.20
N LYS A 76 10.78 9.69 6.75
CA LYS A 76 11.12 9.82 5.32
C LYS A 76 11.32 8.47 4.62
N GLY A 77 11.78 7.45 5.35
CA GLY A 77 11.99 6.11 4.83
C GLY A 77 10.70 5.33 4.57
N PHE A 78 9.56 5.74 5.14
CA PHE A 78 8.32 4.96 5.07
C PHE A 78 7.83 4.78 3.63
N THR A 79 7.87 5.84 2.82
CA THR A 79 7.48 5.83 1.41
C THR A 79 8.66 5.69 0.46
N ALA A 80 9.84 5.32 0.97
CA ALA A 80 11.01 5.12 0.13
C ALA A 80 10.79 3.94 -0.83
N SER A 81 11.28 4.11 -2.06
CA SER A 81 11.18 3.11 -3.13
C SER A 81 12.47 3.10 -3.95
N THR A 82 12.88 1.91 -4.40
CA THR A 82 13.93 1.77 -5.41
C THR A 82 13.29 1.57 -6.78
N ILE A 83 13.65 2.42 -7.74
CA ILE A 83 13.19 2.30 -9.12
C ILE A 83 14.11 1.33 -9.86
N PHE A 84 13.54 0.25 -10.40
CA PHE A 84 14.20 -0.69 -11.29
C PHE A 84 13.64 -0.55 -12.70
N LEU A 85 14.50 -0.65 -13.72
CA LEU A 85 14.10 -0.57 -15.12
C LEU A 85 14.13 -1.98 -15.73
N ILE A 86 12.95 -2.52 -16.04
CA ILE A 86 12.84 -3.81 -16.71
C ILE A 86 12.82 -3.59 -18.23
N PRO A 87 13.75 -4.19 -18.99
CA PRO A 87 13.75 -4.06 -20.44
C PRO A 87 12.52 -4.76 -21.06
N LYS A 88 11.89 -4.13 -22.06
CA LYS A 88 10.76 -4.71 -22.84
C LYS A 88 11.24 -5.59 -23.98
N THR A 89 12.46 -5.34 -24.46
CA THR A 89 13.11 -6.02 -25.60
C THR A 89 14.50 -6.50 -25.18
N ALA A 90 15.10 -7.42 -25.94
CA ALA A 90 16.41 -8.00 -25.59
C ALA A 90 17.55 -6.96 -25.63
N SER A 91 17.45 -5.96 -26.49
CA SER A 91 18.47 -4.92 -26.69
C SER A 91 17.81 -3.54 -26.73
N PRO A 92 17.40 -3.00 -25.57
CA PRO A 92 16.78 -1.68 -25.50
C PRO A 92 17.80 -0.59 -25.85
N THR A 93 17.40 0.30 -26.75
CA THR A 93 18.19 1.42 -27.27
C THR A 93 17.69 2.77 -26.80
N CYS A 94 16.46 2.85 -26.27
CA CYS A 94 15.87 4.08 -25.77
C CYS A 94 15.00 3.87 -24.52
N TRP A 95 14.71 4.96 -23.80
CA TRP A 95 13.99 4.93 -22.51
C TRP A 95 12.57 4.36 -22.60
N SER A 96 11.88 4.54 -23.72
CA SER A 96 10.52 4.01 -23.92
C SER A 96 10.48 2.48 -24.00
N GLU A 97 11.63 1.83 -24.19
CA GLU A 97 11.79 0.37 -24.19
C GLU A 97 12.00 -0.22 -22.80
N TYR A 98 11.98 0.60 -21.75
CA TYR A 98 11.99 0.12 -20.36
C TYR A 98 10.60 0.26 -19.72
N ARG A 99 10.30 -0.64 -18.78
CA ARG A 99 9.18 -0.53 -17.83
C ARG A 99 9.78 -0.20 -16.47
N PRO A 100 9.59 1.01 -15.93
CA PRO A 100 9.97 1.28 -14.56
C PRO A 100 9.06 0.50 -13.61
N ILE A 101 9.66 -0.14 -12.61
CA ILE A 101 8.98 -0.71 -11.46
C ILE A 101 9.50 -0.06 -10.18
N SER A 102 8.62 0.12 -9.21
CA SER A 102 8.96 0.66 -7.89
C SER A 102 8.96 -0.47 -6.87
N LEU A 103 10.11 -0.69 -6.23
CA LEU A 103 10.24 -1.61 -5.11
C LEU A 103 10.04 -0.82 -3.81
N CYS A 104 8.81 -0.85 -3.29
CA CYS A 104 8.46 -0.17 -2.04
C CYS A 104 8.72 -1.06 -0.81
N ASN A 105 8.95 -0.42 0.34
CA ASN A 105 8.98 -1.10 1.63
C ASN A 105 7.66 -1.84 1.91
N VAL A 106 7.73 -2.97 2.61
CA VAL A 106 6.55 -3.80 2.90
C VAL A 106 5.51 -3.02 3.70
N THR A 107 5.93 -2.20 4.66
CA THR A 107 5.01 -1.36 5.45
C THR A 107 4.19 -0.40 4.58
N ASN A 108 4.80 0.17 3.54
CA ASN A 108 4.08 0.97 2.55
C ASN A 108 3.08 0.13 1.75
N LYS A 109 3.50 -1.07 1.31
CA LYS A 109 2.65 -2.01 0.58
C LYS A 109 1.42 -2.41 1.39
N ILE A 110 1.54 -2.57 2.72
CA ILE A 110 0.40 -2.89 3.61
C ILE A 110 -0.65 -1.79 3.55
N CYS A 111 -0.25 -0.51 3.71
CA CYS A 111 -1.16 0.63 3.62
C CYS A 111 -1.86 0.69 2.25
N THR A 112 -1.10 0.56 1.15
CA THR A 112 -1.69 0.56 -0.19
C THR A 112 -2.66 -0.60 -0.39
N LYS A 113 -2.35 -1.80 0.12
CA LYS A 113 -3.21 -2.98 0.03
C LYS A 113 -4.55 -2.76 0.73
N LEU A 114 -4.54 -2.17 1.94
CA LEU A 114 -5.76 -1.80 2.66
C LEU A 114 -6.60 -0.80 1.88
N MET A 115 -5.97 0.23 1.31
CA MET A 115 -6.67 1.22 0.48
C MET A 115 -7.31 0.56 -0.76
N THR A 116 -6.56 -0.30 -1.46
CA THR A 116 -7.08 -1.02 -2.64
C THR A 116 -8.22 -1.95 -2.28
N PHE A 117 -8.17 -2.62 -1.12
CA PHE A 117 -9.25 -3.48 -0.66
C PHE A 117 -10.55 -2.69 -0.45
N ARG A 118 -10.49 -1.56 0.25
CA ARG A 118 -11.66 -0.71 0.48
C ARG A 118 -12.20 -0.07 -0.80
N LEU A 119 -11.32 0.42 -1.66
CA LEU A 119 -11.71 0.95 -2.97
C LEU A 119 -12.35 -0.13 -3.85
N GLY A 120 -11.86 -1.37 -3.78
CA GLY A 120 -12.43 -2.49 -4.50
C GLY A 120 -13.88 -2.77 -4.13
N HIS A 121 -14.27 -2.58 -2.87
CA HIS A 121 -15.66 -2.73 -2.43
C HIS A 121 -16.60 -1.62 -2.91
N VAL A 122 -16.07 -0.43 -3.14
CA VAL A 122 -16.85 0.74 -3.60
C VAL A 122 -16.98 0.75 -5.13
N LEU A 123 -15.96 0.25 -5.83
CA LEU A 123 -15.90 0.24 -7.31
C LEU A 123 -16.41 -1.06 -7.95
N SER A 124 -16.80 -2.06 -7.14
CA SER A 124 -17.38 -3.32 -7.61
C SER A 124 -18.87 -3.19 -7.91
#